data_AF-A0A430QQT0-F1
#
_entry.id   AF-A0A430QQT0-F1
#
_cell.length_a   1.000
_cell.length_b   1.000
_cell.length_c   1.000
_cell.angle_alpha   90.00
_cell.angle_beta   90.00
_cell.angle_gamma   90.00
#
_symmetry.space_group_name_H-M   'P 1'
#
loop_
_entity.id
_entity.type
_entity.pdbx_description
1 polymer ?
#
loop_
_entity_poly.entity_id
_entity_poly.type
_entity_poly.pdbx_seq_one_letter_code
_entity_poly.pdbx_strand_id
1 'polypeptide(L)'
;MVLDLDLFRVDKGGDPEVIRSNEIKRFRGTKRVDLVLEADENWRKARFRADHLNKVKNFCSKAIAKKIKENKDSPDFESNLFDVVFDRLDSLVEADLQSLSVAQLKSLSCLIDEEIKRNAAIVTEFESVRQQQLYEIGNLLHPDVPISNNEEDNLVIRTFGKSDFRKPLSHVDLVTMVDGFDGERGSTVAGGRGYFLKGPLVFLEQAIINLALQMLDERGYTPLYTPFFMRKEVMRAVAQLSQFDEELYKVTGRRELTATTNHELQANENEEEEKYLIATSEQPIAAFHQDEWLPIDQLPIKYAGISTCFRQEVGSHGRDTRGIFRVHQFEKVEQFCITSPHDNLSWEMFDHMICNAEAFHQALKLPYRVVSIVSGELNNAASMKYDLEGWFPGSGAFRELVSCSNCLDYQSRRLAIRFGQTKKMNKSVEYVHMLNATMCATTRVICAILENYQTEHGIIVPDVLKSFMPKKYQKFIPFKGHEDKIPVSIDDVPQTINNSSNTKFHDETSFNELNEKISNLTGATESGLVSAISQISAVQKRIEDTLNTLSLVTTNNHVEKDIRDKKCAVVHPVEHSVEDKNDLEVENKDTIDNESVSLQSTTPEPTDSKKKRKKKPKKKQSD
;
A
#
# COMPACT_ATOMS: atom_id res chain seq x y z
N MET A 1 0.79 7.73 8.35
CA MET A 1 -0.61 7.42 8.70
C MET A 1 -0.91 8.08 10.04
N VAL A 2 -2.03 8.78 10.22
CA VAL A 2 -2.32 9.56 11.46
C VAL A 2 -3.82 9.75 11.69
N LEU A 3 -4.22 9.99 12.94
CA LEU A 3 -5.57 10.47 13.30
C LEU A 3 -5.82 11.92 12.82
N ASP A 4 -7.09 12.31 12.76
CA ASP A 4 -7.49 13.70 12.58
C ASP A 4 -7.00 14.55 13.74
N LEU A 5 -6.40 15.71 13.44
CA LEU A 5 -5.95 16.65 14.45
C LEU A 5 -7.12 17.36 15.13
N ASP A 6 -8.26 17.49 14.46
CA ASP A 6 -9.44 18.12 15.06
C ASP A 6 -10.06 17.23 16.16
N LEU A 7 -9.77 15.92 16.20
CA LEU A 7 -10.14 15.05 17.34
C LEU A 7 -9.42 15.45 18.64
N PHE A 8 -8.27 16.14 18.54
CA PHE A 8 -7.51 16.63 19.69
C PHE A 8 -7.96 18.03 20.13
N ARG A 9 -8.85 18.70 19.38
CA ARG A 9 -9.18 20.11 19.60
C ARG A 9 -10.61 20.27 20.11
N VAL A 10 -10.74 20.66 21.36
CA VAL A 10 -12.05 20.91 22.01
C VAL A 10 -12.83 22.03 21.31
N ASP A 11 -12.15 23.06 20.82
CA ASP A 11 -12.78 24.15 20.06
C ASP A 11 -13.31 23.72 18.68
N LYS A 12 -12.89 22.54 18.20
CA LYS A 12 -13.38 21.90 16.97
C LYS A 12 -14.38 20.78 17.23
N GLY A 13 -14.77 20.56 18.48
CA GLY A 13 -15.67 19.48 18.89
C GLY A 13 -14.99 18.13 19.11
N GLY A 14 -13.66 18.08 19.08
CA GLY A 14 -12.89 16.89 19.47
C GLY A 14 -12.83 16.67 20.97
N ASP A 15 -12.48 15.45 21.37
CA ASP A 15 -12.33 15.05 22.77
C ASP A 15 -10.99 14.31 22.98
N PRO A 16 -9.97 15.01 23.52
CA PRO A 16 -8.68 14.39 23.82
C PRO A 16 -8.75 13.23 24.82
N GLU A 17 -9.76 13.18 25.69
CA GLU A 17 -9.91 12.08 26.65
C GLU A 17 -10.26 10.76 25.95
N VAL A 18 -11.00 10.82 24.84
CA VAL A 18 -11.26 9.64 23.99
C VAL A 18 -9.94 9.07 23.46
N ILE A 19 -9.03 9.95 23.02
CA ILE A 19 -7.72 9.53 22.48
C ILE A 19 -6.83 9.00 23.61
N ARG A 20 -6.81 9.65 24.79
CA ARG A 20 -6.09 9.13 25.97
C ARG A 20 -6.61 7.75 26.37
N SER A 21 -7.92 7.58 26.44
CA SER A 21 -8.57 6.30 26.73
C SER A 21 -8.21 5.24 25.69
N ASN A 22 -8.20 5.61 24.40
CA ASN A 22 -7.80 4.73 23.31
C ASN A 22 -6.35 4.24 23.44
N GLU A 23 -5.41 5.14 23.73
CA GLU A 23 -4.00 4.76 23.94
C GLU A 23 -3.82 3.86 25.17
N ILE A 24 -4.55 4.13 26.27
CA ILE A 24 -4.54 3.25 27.46
C ILE A 24 -5.08 1.86 27.10
N LYS A 25 -6.19 1.78 26.34
CA LYS A 25 -6.75 0.52 25.86
C LYS A 25 -5.79 -0.23 24.93
N ARG A 26 -4.92 0.47 24.21
CA ARG A 26 -3.82 -0.10 23.41
C ARG A 26 -2.57 -0.42 24.23
N PHE A 27 -2.63 -0.33 25.57
CA PHE A 27 -1.52 -0.55 26.50
C PHE A 27 -0.32 0.38 26.26
N ARG A 28 -0.62 1.59 25.83
CA ARG A 28 0.33 2.69 25.62
C ARG A 28 0.12 3.78 26.67
N GLY A 29 1.13 4.64 26.82
CA GLY A 29 1.03 5.80 27.70
C GLY A 29 0.33 6.98 27.03
N THR A 30 -0.30 7.83 27.83
CA THR A 30 -1.00 9.04 27.34
C THR A 30 -0.05 10.20 26.99
N LYS A 31 1.22 10.13 27.40
CA LYS A 31 2.21 11.21 27.24
C LYS A 31 2.30 11.77 25.83
N ARG A 32 2.17 10.91 24.81
CA ARG A 32 2.20 11.35 23.40
C ARG A 32 1.01 12.24 23.04
N VAL A 33 -0.17 11.93 23.56
CA VAL A 33 -1.38 12.75 23.39
C VAL A 33 -1.15 14.14 23.98
N ASP A 34 -0.58 14.21 25.19
CA ASP A 34 -0.28 15.47 25.85
C ASP A 34 0.76 16.30 25.07
N LEU A 35 1.81 15.66 24.55
CA LEU A 35 2.81 16.32 23.70
C LEU A 35 2.22 16.83 22.37
N VAL A 36 1.29 16.09 21.76
CA VAL A 36 0.58 16.55 20.56
C VAL A 36 -0.25 17.80 20.87
N LEU A 37 -0.96 17.81 21.98
CA LEU A 37 -1.78 18.96 22.40
C LEU A 37 -0.92 20.20 22.68
N GLU A 38 0.16 20.03 23.44
CA GLU A 38 1.10 21.12 23.76
C GLU A 38 1.74 21.68 22.48
N ALA A 39 2.24 20.81 21.60
CA ALA A 39 2.83 21.21 20.34
C ALA A 39 1.81 21.89 19.42
N ASP A 40 0.56 21.40 19.36
CA ASP A 40 -0.49 22.04 18.56
C ASP A 40 -0.91 23.41 19.11
N GLU A 41 -1.02 23.56 20.43
CA GLU A 41 -1.32 24.85 21.06
C GLU A 41 -0.23 25.88 20.77
N ASN A 42 1.04 25.49 20.93
CA ASN A 42 2.18 26.36 20.66
C ASN A 42 2.30 26.67 19.16
N TRP A 43 2.04 25.70 18.29
CA TRP A 43 1.94 25.92 16.85
C TRP A 43 0.85 26.93 16.49
N ARG A 44 -0.34 26.83 17.09
CA ARG A 44 -1.45 27.79 16.86
C ARG A 44 -1.09 29.19 17.33
N LYS A 45 -0.45 29.33 18.50
CA LYS A 45 0.06 30.62 19.01
C LYS A 45 1.10 31.22 18.06
N ALA A 46 2.07 30.41 17.61
CA ALA A 46 3.09 30.84 16.65
C ALA A 46 2.48 31.24 15.30
N ARG A 47 1.45 30.52 14.83
CA ARG A 47 0.73 30.86 13.59
C ARG A 47 -0.02 32.18 13.71
N PHE A 48 -0.70 32.41 14.83
CA PHE A 48 -1.36 33.68 15.12
C PHE A 48 -0.36 34.83 15.18
N ARG A 49 0.79 34.63 15.83
CA ARG A 49 1.89 35.59 15.85
C ARG A 49 2.42 35.88 14.45
N ALA A 50 2.55 34.88 13.58
CA ALA A 50 2.97 35.07 12.19
C ALA A 50 2.00 35.99 11.43
N ASP A 51 0.70 35.79 11.58
CA ASP A 51 -0.32 36.61 10.93
C ASP A 51 -0.31 38.04 11.48
N HIS A 52 -0.08 38.20 12.79
CA HIS A 52 0.08 39.50 13.43
C HIS A 52 1.33 40.25 12.92
N LEU A 53 2.50 39.61 12.89
CA LEU A 53 3.75 40.22 12.39
C LEU A 53 3.61 40.67 10.93
N ASN A 54 2.97 39.87 10.08
CA ASN A 54 2.66 40.27 8.69
C ASN A 54 1.75 41.50 8.65
N LYS A 55 0.75 41.57 9.53
CA LYS A 55 -0.13 42.73 9.65
C LYS A 55 0.62 43.99 10.09
N VAL A 56 1.50 43.89 11.10
CA VAL A 56 2.33 45.00 11.58
C VAL A 56 3.32 45.46 10.52
N LYS A 57 3.94 44.53 9.77
CA LYS A 57 4.80 44.87 8.62
C LYS A 57 4.05 45.69 7.56
N ASN A 58 2.81 45.29 7.27
CA ASN A 58 1.95 46.03 6.34
C ASN A 58 1.59 47.42 6.89
N PHE A 59 1.37 47.57 8.20
CA PHE A 59 1.19 48.88 8.82
C PHE A 59 2.43 49.76 8.70
N CYS A 60 3.63 49.22 8.95
CA CYS A 60 4.90 49.95 8.76
C CYS A 60 5.04 50.45 7.31
N SER A 61 4.77 49.58 6.34
CA SER A 61 4.84 49.92 4.92
C SER A 61 3.86 51.05 4.55
N LYS A 62 2.63 51.01 5.08
CA LYS A 62 1.63 52.08 4.87
C LYS A 62 2.04 53.40 5.53
N ALA A 63 2.57 53.34 6.76
CA ALA A 63 3.02 54.53 7.50
C ALA A 63 4.19 55.23 6.78
N ILE A 64 5.16 54.44 6.28
CA ILE A 64 6.27 54.94 5.46
C ILE A 64 5.73 55.64 4.20
N ALA A 65 4.85 54.97 3.44
CA ALA A 65 4.29 55.53 2.22
C ALA A 65 3.52 56.84 2.47
N LYS A 66 2.76 56.90 3.57
CA LYS A 66 2.01 58.11 3.98
C LYS A 66 2.95 59.28 4.30
N LYS A 67 3.99 59.06 5.11
CA LYS A 67 4.94 60.11 5.51
C LYS A 67 5.76 60.64 4.33
N ILE A 68 6.21 59.76 3.44
CA ILE A 68 6.90 60.14 2.20
C ILE A 68 5.99 61.01 1.32
N LYS A 69 4.71 60.65 1.18
CA LYS A 69 3.73 61.41 0.38
C LYS A 69 3.42 62.79 0.99
N GLU A 70 3.35 62.89 2.30
CA GLU A 70 3.02 64.14 3.01
C GLU A 70 4.22 65.07 3.21
N ASN A 71 5.45 64.63 2.86
CA ASN A 71 6.71 65.33 3.07
C ASN A 71 6.91 65.78 4.53
N LYS A 72 6.35 65.01 5.46
CA LYS A 72 6.40 65.21 6.91
C LYS A 72 7.22 64.08 7.53
N ASP A 73 8.53 64.26 7.58
CA ASP A 73 9.38 63.42 8.41
C ASP A 73 9.59 64.12 9.76
N SER A 74 9.42 63.37 10.85
CA SER A 74 9.75 63.88 12.17
C SER A 74 11.27 63.81 12.34
N PRO A 75 11.93 64.80 12.98
CA PRO A 75 13.35 64.68 13.31
C PRO A 75 13.58 63.41 14.14
N ASP A 76 14.71 62.72 13.91
CA ASP A 76 15.08 61.52 14.66
C ASP A 76 15.15 61.85 16.17
N PHE A 77 14.10 61.49 16.91
CA PHE A 77 13.98 61.73 18.35
C PHE A 77 14.14 60.42 19.12
N GLU A 78 14.91 60.51 20.21
CA GLU A 78 15.22 59.56 21.30
C GLU A 78 15.03 58.05 21.06
N SER A 79 16.13 57.29 21.23
CA SER A 79 16.19 55.82 21.17
C SER A 79 15.11 55.11 21.99
N ASN A 80 14.71 55.70 23.13
CA ASN A 80 13.79 55.08 24.08
C ASN A 80 12.39 54.79 23.49
N LEU A 81 11.89 55.59 22.55
CA LEU A 81 10.57 55.35 21.97
C LEU A 81 10.56 54.12 21.04
N PHE A 82 11.67 53.90 20.32
CA PHE A 82 11.84 52.74 19.46
C PHE A 82 11.87 51.45 20.28
N ASP A 83 12.60 51.45 21.39
CA ASP A 83 12.70 50.30 22.30
C ASP A 83 11.34 49.96 22.92
N VAL A 84 10.56 50.97 23.34
CA VAL A 84 9.20 50.77 23.89
C VAL A 84 8.22 50.20 22.87
N VAL A 85 8.31 50.63 21.60
CA VAL A 85 7.48 50.10 20.51
C VAL A 85 7.92 48.66 20.17
N PHE A 86 9.22 48.40 20.19
CA PHE A 86 9.79 47.08 19.93
C PHE A 86 9.39 46.05 21.00
N ASP A 87 9.48 46.40 22.28
CA ASP A 87 9.08 45.54 23.40
C ASP A 87 7.59 45.14 23.35
N ARG A 88 6.79 45.91 22.60
CA ARG A 88 5.36 45.71 22.41
C ARG A 88 5.00 45.10 21.07
N LEU A 89 5.96 44.55 20.32
CA LEU A 89 5.79 44.08 18.94
C LEU A 89 4.54 43.20 18.72
N ASP A 90 4.26 42.28 19.64
CA ASP A 90 3.12 41.35 19.55
C ASP A 90 1.75 41.99 19.87
N SER A 91 1.74 43.27 20.26
CA SER A 91 0.56 44.06 20.61
C SER A 91 0.44 45.35 19.81
N LEU A 92 1.28 45.55 18.79
CA LEU A 92 1.34 46.80 18.05
C LEU A 92 0.09 47.03 17.21
N VAL A 93 -0.43 48.25 17.29
CA VAL A 93 -1.50 48.74 16.42
C VAL A 93 -1.01 49.85 15.51
N GLU A 94 -1.76 50.14 14.45
CA GLU A 94 -1.38 51.15 13.45
C GLU A 94 -1.17 52.56 14.07
N ALA A 95 -1.89 52.88 15.14
CA ALA A 95 -1.75 54.15 15.85
C ALA A 95 -0.38 54.33 16.52
N ASP A 96 0.22 53.24 17.02
CA ASP A 96 1.52 53.25 17.72
C ASP A 96 2.67 53.63 16.77
N LEU A 97 2.48 53.47 15.46
CA LEU A 97 3.48 53.70 14.44
C LEU A 97 3.50 55.15 13.90
N GLN A 98 2.49 55.95 14.24
CA GLN A 98 2.33 57.30 13.68
C GLN A 98 3.41 58.29 14.15
N SER A 99 3.88 58.10 15.39
CA SER A 99 4.89 58.95 16.05
C SER A 99 6.32 58.72 15.53
N LEU A 100 6.59 57.60 14.85
CA LEU A 100 7.93 57.21 14.41
C LEU A 100 8.40 57.95 13.14
N SER A 101 9.71 58.18 13.01
CA SER A 101 10.35 58.72 11.79
C SER A 101 10.40 57.66 10.68
N VAL A 102 10.62 58.08 9.43
CA VAL A 102 10.78 57.14 8.30
C VAL A 102 11.98 56.20 8.53
N ALA A 103 13.08 56.69 9.10
CA ALA A 103 14.24 55.88 9.45
C ALA A 103 13.92 54.82 10.50
N GLN A 104 13.20 55.21 11.57
CA GLN A 104 12.74 54.29 12.62
C GLN A 104 11.79 53.22 12.06
N LEU A 105 10.83 53.60 11.21
CA LEU A 105 9.91 52.65 10.58
C LEU A 105 10.62 51.66 9.65
N LYS A 106 11.64 52.10 8.90
CA LYS A 106 12.47 51.20 8.09
C LYS A 106 13.27 50.23 8.95
N SER A 107 13.87 50.71 10.04
CA SER A 107 14.58 49.87 11.01
C SER A 107 13.64 48.83 11.64
N LEU A 108 12.47 49.25 12.11
CA LEU A 108 11.43 48.37 12.65
C LEU A 108 10.98 47.32 11.62
N SER A 109 10.79 47.72 10.36
CA SER A 109 10.44 46.77 9.30
C SER A 109 11.52 45.70 9.09
N CYS A 110 12.80 46.06 9.17
CA CYS A 110 13.90 45.10 9.07
C CYS A 110 13.89 44.11 10.25
N LEU A 111 13.63 44.59 11.47
CA LEU A 111 13.51 43.73 12.65
C LEU A 111 12.28 42.82 12.57
N ILE A 112 11.14 43.32 12.09
CA ILE A 112 9.94 42.51 11.86
C ILE A 112 10.25 41.40 10.86
N ASP A 113 11.03 41.67 9.81
CA ASP A 113 11.45 40.63 8.86
C ASP A 113 12.31 39.54 9.52
N GLU A 114 13.18 39.91 10.47
CA GLU A 114 13.92 38.92 11.26
C GLU A 114 13.00 38.12 12.19
N GLU A 115 12.06 38.77 12.88
CA GLU A 115 11.08 38.10 13.75
C GLU A 115 10.14 37.18 12.97
N ILE A 116 9.72 37.56 11.75
CA ILE A 116 8.96 36.68 10.85
C ILE A 116 9.78 35.43 10.52
N LYS A 117 11.07 35.57 10.21
CA LYS A 117 11.95 34.42 9.93
C LYS A 117 12.12 33.53 11.16
N ARG A 118 12.37 34.11 12.35
CA ARG A 118 12.48 33.36 13.61
C ARG A 118 11.17 32.62 13.91
N ASN A 119 10.03 33.30 13.82
CA ASN A 119 8.72 32.72 14.08
C ASN A 119 8.34 31.64 13.06
N ALA A 120 8.74 31.77 11.79
CA ALA A 120 8.56 30.72 10.78
C ALA A 120 9.33 29.44 11.12
N ALA A 121 10.55 29.57 11.66
CA ALA A 121 11.31 28.42 12.17
C ALA A 121 10.59 27.76 13.36
N ILE A 122 10.05 28.55 14.29
CA ILE A 122 9.27 28.06 15.44
C ILE A 122 7.99 27.32 14.99
N VAL A 123 7.27 27.86 14.00
CA VAL A 123 6.09 27.19 13.42
C VAL A 123 6.48 25.82 12.86
N THR A 124 7.59 25.76 12.12
CA THR A 124 8.10 24.51 11.52
C THR A 124 8.53 23.51 12.59
N GLU A 125 9.18 23.98 13.66
CA GLU A 125 9.61 23.16 14.79
C GLU A 125 8.42 22.52 15.50
N PHE A 126 7.42 23.30 15.91
CA PHE A 126 6.24 22.76 16.59
C PHE A 126 5.41 21.85 15.68
N GLU A 127 5.33 22.14 14.39
CA GLU A 127 4.70 21.25 13.43
C GLU A 127 5.42 19.90 13.35
N SER A 128 6.76 19.91 13.28
CA SER A 128 7.59 18.71 13.25
C SER A 128 7.42 17.87 14.52
N VAL A 129 7.49 18.50 15.70
CA VAL A 129 7.29 17.84 16.99
C VAL A 129 5.89 17.23 17.07
N ARG A 130 4.84 18.00 16.76
CA ARG A 130 3.45 17.54 16.73
C ARG A 130 3.31 16.31 15.83
N GLN A 131 3.84 16.39 14.62
CA GLN A 131 3.72 15.35 13.62
C GLN A 131 4.44 14.06 14.02
N GLN A 132 5.65 14.18 14.59
CA GLN A 132 6.42 13.03 15.08
C GLN A 132 5.68 12.28 16.18
N GLN A 133 5.06 13.00 17.12
CA GLN A 133 4.26 12.35 18.17
C GLN A 133 2.97 11.75 17.62
N LEU A 134 2.32 12.43 16.67
CA LEU A 134 1.06 11.99 16.08
C LEU A 134 1.21 10.68 15.28
N TYR A 135 2.35 10.42 14.64
CA TYR A 135 2.63 9.16 13.92
C TYR A 135 2.60 7.92 14.81
N GLU A 136 2.84 8.09 16.11
CA GLU A 136 2.94 7.00 17.08
C GLU A 136 1.64 6.76 17.86
N ILE A 137 0.60 7.57 17.60
CA ILE A 137 -0.74 7.41 18.19
C ILE A 137 -1.55 6.49 17.28
N GLY A 138 -2.12 5.42 17.87
CA GLY A 138 -2.90 4.44 17.14
C GLY A 138 -4.28 4.97 16.75
N ASN A 139 -4.87 4.34 15.74
CA ASN A 139 -6.23 4.59 15.29
C ASN A 139 -7.24 4.34 16.42
N LEU A 140 -8.46 4.86 16.31
CA LEU A 140 -9.52 4.57 17.26
C LEU A 140 -9.93 3.10 17.18
N LEU A 141 -9.96 2.43 18.33
CA LEU A 141 -10.38 1.03 18.44
C LEU A 141 -11.88 0.88 18.17
N HIS A 142 -12.25 -0.16 17.44
CA HIS A 142 -13.65 -0.58 17.37
C HIS A 142 -14.13 -1.07 18.76
N PRO A 143 -15.39 -0.82 19.16
CA PRO A 143 -15.90 -1.20 20.48
C PRO A 143 -15.74 -2.69 20.83
N ASP A 144 -15.81 -3.57 19.83
CA ASP A 144 -15.76 -5.02 20.03
C ASP A 144 -14.32 -5.59 20.07
N VAL A 145 -13.27 -4.75 20.00
CA VAL A 145 -11.89 -5.22 20.17
C VAL A 145 -11.68 -5.72 21.61
N PRO A 146 -11.16 -6.94 21.83
CA PRO A 146 -10.86 -7.42 23.17
C PRO A 146 -9.70 -6.62 23.78
N ILE A 147 -9.91 -6.07 24.97
CA ILE A 147 -8.90 -5.23 25.64
C ILE A 147 -7.96 -6.12 26.46
N SER A 148 -6.83 -6.50 25.86
CA SER A 148 -5.74 -7.22 26.52
C SER A 148 -4.39 -6.93 25.84
N ASN A 149 -3.30 -7.21 26.55
CA ASN A 149 -1.92 -7.15 26.05
C ASN A 149 -1.29 -8.54 25.96
N ASN A 150 -2.12 -9.58 25.87
CA ASN A 150 -1.72 -10.96 25.80
C ASN A 150 -2.48 -11.64 24.67
N GLU A 151 -1.78 -12.14 23.64
CA GLU A 151 -2.37 -12.83 22.49
C GLU A 151 -3.17 -14.09 22.88
N GLU A 152 -2.87 -14.71 24.03
CA GLU A 152 -3.66 -15.84 24.53
C GLU A 152 -5.11 -15.45 24.87
N ASP A 153 -5.38 -14.16 25.08
CA ASP A 153 -6.73 -13.62 25.30
C ASP A 153 -7.45 -13.25 24.00
N ASN A 154 -6.87 -13.57 22.83
CA ASN A 154 -7.55 -13.40 21.54
C ASN A 154 -8.89 -14.13 21.53
N LEU A 155 -9.95 -13.42 21.14
CA LEU A 155 -11.31 -13.97 21.16
C LEU A 155 -11.55 -14.82 19.92
N VAL A 156 -11.90 -16.10 20.09
CA VAL A 156 -12.32 -16.96 18.98
C VAL A 156 -13.72 -16.55 18.51
N ILE A 157 -13.83 -16.09 17.27
CA ILE A 157 -15.06 -15.59 16.65
C ILE A 157 -15.79 -16.72 15.91
N ARG A 158 -15.07 -17.52 15.12
CA ARG A 158 -15.60 -18.62 14.32
C ARG A 158 -14.61 -19.78 14.24
N THR A 159 -15.10 -20.98 13.98
CA THR A 159 -14.27 -22.16 13.68
C THR A 159 -14.84 -22.91 12.48
N PHE A 160 -13.98 -23.61 11.75
CA PHE A 160 -14.36 -24.46 10.62
C PHE A 160 -13.53 -25.74 10.62
N GLY A 161 -14.18 -26.87 10.33
CA GLY A 161 -13.56 -28.18 10.32
C GLY A 161 -13.19 -28.70 11.72
N LYS A 162 -12.49 -29.84 11.76
CA LYS A 162 -11.97 -30.42 13.00
C LYS A 162 -10.54 -29.97 13.25
N SER A 163 -10.19 -29.70 14.50
CA SER A 163 -8.84 -29.28 14.90
C SER A 163 -8.27 -30.13 16.06
N ASP A 164 -8.86 -31.30 16.31
CA ASP A 164 -8.52 -32.21 17.40
C ASP A 164 -7.71 -33.44 16.91
N PHE A 165 -7.33 -33.47 15.64
CA PHE A 165 -6.59 -34.58 15.04
C PHE A 165 -5.11 -34.24 14.82
N ARG A 166 -4.27 -35.29 14.83
CA ARG A 166 -2.83 -35.21 14.58
C ARG A 166 -2.45 -36.04 13.36
N LYS A 167 -1.36 -35.64 12.71
CA LYS A 167 -0.73 -36.36 11.60
C LYS A 167 0.76 -36.52 11.86
N PRO A 168 1.44 -37.52 11.25
CA PRO A 168 2.78 -37.92 11.67
C PRO A 168 3.87 -36.91 11.31
N LEU A 169 3.76 -36.22 10.17
CA LEU A 169 4.82 -35.37 9.65
C LEU A 169 4.45 -33.90 9.68
N SER A 170 5.44 -33.07 10.02
CA SER A 170 5.33 -31.61 9.93
C SER A 170 5.59 -31.13 8.51
N HIS A 171 5.14 -29.91 8.19
CA HIS A 171 5.45 -29.26 6.92
C HIS A 171 6.96 -29.21 6.59
N VAL A 172 7.85 -29.15 7.59
CA VAL A 172 9.31 -29.05 7.41
C VAL A 172 9.87 -30.30 6.75
N ASP A 173 9.36 -31.47 7.16
CA ASP A 173 9.78 -32.75 6.61
C ASP A 173 9.11 -32.96 5.26
N LEU A 174 7.82 -32.64 5.15
CA LEU A 174 7.02 -32.85 3.96
C LEU A 174 7.53 -32.06 2.75
N VAL A 175 7.96 -30.81 2.90
CA VAL A 175 8.54 -30.02 1.79
C VAL A 175 9.79 -30.67 1.20
N THR A 176 10.56 -31.39 2.03
CA THR A 176 11.77 -32.11 1.63
C THR A 176 11.41 -33.46 1.01
N MET A 177 10.45 -34.19 1.60
CA MET A 177 10.04 -35.51 1.14
C MET A 177 9.41 -35.51 -0.26
N VAL A 178 8.72 -34.43 -0.65
CA VAL A 178 8.21 -34.25 -2.03
C VAL A 178 9.27 -33.71 -3.00
N ASP A 179 10.54 -33.62 -2.56
CA ASP A 179 11.65 -33.02 -3.31
C ASP A 179 11.32 -31.60 -3.84
N GLY A 180 10.58 -30.83 -3.05
CA GLY A 180 10.04 -29.52 -3.44
C GLY A 180 10.78 -28.30 -2.89
N PHE A 181 11.73 -28.52 -1.98
CA PHE A 181 12.43 -27.47 -1.23
C PHE A 181 13.93 -27.77 -1.13
N ASP A 182 14.76 -26.74 -1.21
CA ASP A 182 16.20 -26.79 -0.94
C ASP A 182 16.63 -25.56 -0.11
N GLY A 183 16.67 -25.73 1.20
CA GLY A 183 17.07 -24.67 2.14
C GLY A 183 18.57 -24.54 2.34
N GLU A 184 19.36 -25.60 2.08
CA GLU A 184 20.82 -25.56 2.24
C GLU A 184 21.45 -24.70 1.13
N ARG A 185 21.08 -24.97 -0.13
CA ARG A 185 21.51 -24.13 -1.26
C ARG A 185 20.87 -22.75 -1.19
N GLY A 186 19.62 -22.66 -0.76
CA GLY A 186 18.96 -21.38 -0.52
C GLY A 186 19.71 -20.50 0.48
N SER A 187 20.12 -21.09 1.61
CA SER A 187 20.89 -20.36 2.63
C SER A 187 22.27 -19.94 2.16
N THR A 188 22.91 -20.77 1.32
CA THR A 188 24.21 -20.46 0.72
C THR A 188 24.11 -19.26 -0.25
N VAL A 189 23.00 -19.14 -0.99
CA VAL A 189 22.82 -18.10 -2.00
C VAL A 189 22.26 -16.79 -1.43
N ALA A 190 21.24 -16.86 -0.58
CA ALA A 190 20.48 -15.69 -0.13
C ALA A 190 20.66 -15.34 1.36
N GLY A 191 21.47 -16.10 2.10
CA GLY A 191 21.62 -15.98 3.55
C GLY A 191 20.55 -16.76 4.33
N GLY A 192 20.54 -16.63 5.66
CA GLY A 192 19.62 -17.38 6.53
C GLY A 192 18.15 -17.26 6.09
N ARG A 193 17.38 -18.35 6.23
CA ARG A 193 15.99 -18.50 5.73
C ARG A 193 15.83 -18.39 4.20
N GLY A 194 16.92 -18.27 3.43
CA GLY A 194 16.90 -18.40 1.98
C GLY A 194 16.50 -19.82 1.56
N TYR A 195 15.72 -19.93 0.49
CA TYR A 195 15.23 -21.22 -0.02
C TYR A 195 15.11 -21.23 -1.53
N PHE A 196 15.21 -22.41 -2.12
CA PHE A 196 14.70 -22.67 -3.46
C PHE A 196 13.44 -23.53 -3.37
N LEU A 197 12.37 -23.10 -4.02
CA LEU A 197 11.20 -23.93 -4.30
C LEU A 197 11.38 -24.60 -5.67
N LYS A 198 11.03 -25.89 -5.78
CA LYS A 198 11.22 -26.66 -7.01
C LYS A 198 10.11 -27.67 -7.27
N GLY A 199 10.04 -28.10 -8.53
CA GLY A 199 9.21 -29.23 -8.97
C GLY A 199 7.73 -29.07 -8.58
N PRO A 200 7.14 -30.03 -7.83
CA PRO A 200 5.72 -30.03 -7.54
C PRO A 200 5.24 -28.81 -6.74
N LEU A 201 6.08 -28.26 -5.84
CA LEU A 201 5.66 -27.14 -5.00
C LEU A 201 5.58 -25.81 -5.75
N VAL A 202 6.36 -25.63 -6.82
CA VAL A 202 6.22 -24.47 -7.72
C VAL A 202 4.87 -24.52 -8.43
N PHE A 203 4.45 -25.69 -8.91
CA PHE A 203 3.12 -25.82 -9.53
C PHE A 203 2.00 -25.63 -8.51
N LEU A 204 2.17 -26.14 -7.29
CA LEU A 204 1.19 -25.96 -6.22
C LEU A 204 1.04 -24.48 -5.83
N GLU A 205 2.14 -23.75 -5.74
CA GLU A 205 2.13 -22.29 -5.52
C GLU A 205 1.33 -21.56 -6.61
N GLN A 206 1.62 -21.84 -7.88
CA GLN A 206 0.90 -21.23 -9.00
C GLN A 206 -0.59 -21.61 -9.01
N ALA A 207 -0.94 -22.85 -8.63
CA ALA A 207 -2.33 -23.27 -8.50
C ALA A 207 -3.08 -22.49 -7.40
N ILE A 208 -2.44 -22.29 -6.26
CA ILE A 208 -2.98 -21.53 -5.11
C ILE A 208 -3.20 -20.06 -5.49
N ILE A 209 -2.22 -19.43 -6.15
CA ILE A 209 -2.34 -18.05 -6.64
C ILE A 209 -3.53 -17.92 -7.60
N ASN A 210 -3.63 -18.82 -8.59
CA ASN A 210 -4.70 -18.76 -9.58
C ASN A 210 -6.09 -18.98 -8.96
N LEU A 211 -6.22 -19.91 -8.00
CA LEU A 211 -7.49 -20.09 -7.28
C LEU A 211 -7.88 -18.81 -6.53
N ALA A 212 -6.94 -18.20 -5.80
CA ALA A 212 -7.21 -16.98 -5.04
C ALA A 212 -7.64 -15.82 -5.96
N LEU A 213 -6.95 -15.62 -7.08
CA LEU A 213 -7.29 -14.58 -8.06
C LEU A 213 -8.65 -14.83 -8.70
N GLN A 214 -8.95 -16.06 -9.13
CA GLN A 214 -10.26 -16.38 -9.72
C GLN A 214 -11.42 -16.14 -8.75
N MET A 215 -11.26 -16.57 -7.50
CA MET A 215 -12.29 -16.34 -6.48
C MET A 215 -12.53 -14.86 -6.21
N LEU A 216 -11.50 -14.02 -6.26
CA LEU A 216 -11.64 -12.57 -6.07
C LEU A 216 -12.22 -11.88 -7.31
N ASP A 217 -11.82 -12.29 -8.52
CA ASP A 217 -12.37 -11.80 -9.80
C ASP A 217 -13.89 -12.04 -9.88
N GLU A 218 -14.35 -13.24 -9.54
CA GLU A 218 -15.77 -13.58 -9.43
C GLU A 218 -16.55 -12.72 -8.41
N ARG A 219 -15.83 -12.05 -7.49
CA ARG A 219 -16.38 -11.16 -6.46
C ARG A 219 -16.20 -9.67 -6.79
N GLY A 220 -15.82 -9.37 -8.03
CA GLY A 220 -15.67 -8.01 -8.55
C GLY A 220 -14.42 -7.29 -8.05
N TYR A 221 -13.38 -8.03 -7.64
CA TYR A 221 -12.07 -7.44 -7.38
C TYR A 221 -11.30 -7.30 -8.68
N THR A 222 -10.60 -6.18 -8.85
CA THR A 222 -9.69 -5.98 -9.98
C THR A 222 -8.32 -6.55 -9.65
N PRO A 223 -7.80 -7.56 -10.38
CA PRO A 223 -6.43 -8.04 -10.19
C PRO A 223 -5.41 -6.93 -10.45
N LEU A 224 -4.47 -6.73 -9.52
CA LEU A 224 -3.48 -5.67 -9.59
C LEU A 224 -2.09 -6.19 -9.24
N TYR A 225 -1.20 -6.21 -10.23
CA TYR A 225 0.21 -6.50 -10.03
C TYR A 225 0.96 -5.20 -9.66
N THR A 226 1.74 -5.22 -8.58
CA THR A 226 2.35 -4.01 -8.02
C THR A 226 3.85 -3.93 -8.28
N PRO A 227 4.46 -2.73 -8.34
CA PRO A 227 5.91 -2.58 -8.21
C PRO A 227 6.39 -3.14 -6.85
N PHE A 228 7.52 -3.83 -6.83
CA PHE A 228 8.05 -4.46 -5.61
C PHE A 228 8.95 -3.54 -4.78
N PHE A 229 9.19 -2.33 -5.25
CA PHE A 229 9.93 -1.31 -4.52
C PHE A 229 9.20 0.02 -4.59
N MET A 230 9.29 0.78 -3.50
CA MET A 230 8.70 2.12 -3.39
C MET A 230 9.78 3.13 -3.01
N ARG A 231 9.64 4.36 -3.51
CA ARG A 231 10.49 5.48 -3.09
C ARG A 231 10.32 5.74 -1.59
N LYS A 232 11.40 6.14 -0.92
CA LYS A 232 11.43 6.39 0.53
C LYS A 232 10.32 7.33 0.99
N GLU A 233 10.06 8.39 0.24
CA GLU A 233 9.06 9.42 0.59
C GLU A 233 7.64 8.85 0.57
N VAL A 234 7.35 7.99 -0.41
CA VAL A 234 6.04 7.34 -0.57
C VAL A 234 5.88 6.22 0.47
N MET A 235 6.92 5.41 0.69
CA MET A 235 6.90 4.35 1.71
C MET A 235 6.62 4.92 3.12
N ARG A 236 7.18 6.09 3.45
CA ARG A 236 6.91 6.79 4.73
C ARG A 236 5.45 7.20 4.93
N ALA A 237 4.64 7.23 3.88
CA ALA A 237 3.22 7.51 4.00
C ALA A 237 2.40 6.27 4.41
N VAL A 238 2.87 5.06 4.06
CA VAL A 238 2.16 3.78 4.22
C VAL A 238 2.79 2.82 5.22
N ALA A 239 4.02 3.07 5.67
CA ALA A 239 4.72 2.27 6.68
C ALA A 239 4.91 3.06 7.99
N GLN A 240 4.92 2.34 9.12
CA GLN A 240 5.29 2.86 10.44
C GLN A 240 6.81 2.96 10.58
N LEU A 241 7.30 3.78 11.51
CA LEU A 241 8.73 3.99 11.69
C LEU A 241 9.46 2.70 12.08
N SER A 242 8.90 1.89 12.99
CA SER A 242 9.48 0.60 13.39
C SER A 242 9.64 -0.36 12.21
N GLN A 243 8.72 -0.33 11.24
CA GLN A 243 8.80 -1.22 10.07
C GLN A 243 10.02 -0.93 9.19
N PHE A 244 10.54 0.30 9.17
CA PHE A 244 11.78 0.61 8.44
C PHE A 244 13.00 -0.11 9.02
N ASP A 245 13.02 -0.31 10.34
CA ASP A 245 14.15 -0.92 11.04
C ASP A 245 13.98 -2.44 11.16
N GLU A 246 12.74 -2.93 11.22
CA GLU A 246 12.45 -4.34 11.57
C GLU A 246 11.98 -5.20 10.39
N GLU A 247 11.33 -4.59 9.38
CA GLU A 247 10.64 -5.33 8.31
C GLU A 247 11.18 -5.02 6.91
N LEU A 248 11.54 -3.78 6.60
CA LEU A 248 11.76 -3.33 5.23
C LEU A 248 13.22 -3.45 4.76
N TYR A 249 13.43 -4.15 3.64
CA TYR A 249 14.72 -4.12 2.95
C TYR A 249 14.91 -2.81 2.18
N LYS A 250 16.07 -2.16 2.37
CA LYS A 250 16.49 -0.98 1.60
C LYS A 250 17.16 -1.39 0.29
N VAL A 251 16.78 -0.72 -0.80
CA VAL A 251 17.38 -0.82 -2.12
C VAL A 251 18.05 0.52 -2.44
N THR A 252 19.32 0.50 -2.80
CA THR A 252 20.03 1.69 -3.29
C THR A 252 20.30 1.53 -4.78
N GLY A 253 20.14 2.61 -5.53
CA GLY A 253 20.42 2.64 -6.96
C GLY A 253 20.86 4.04 -7.40
N ARG A 254 21.38 4.16 -8.62
CA ARG A 254 21.68 5.49 -9.19
C ARG A 254 20.37 6.21 -9.49
N ARG A 255 20.32 7.51 -9.22
CA ARG A 255 19.16 8.34 -9.56
C ARG A 255 19.06 8.48 -11.08
N GLU A 256 17.95 8.04 -11.67
CA GLU A 256 17.65 8.32 -13.07
C GLU A 256 17.19 9.78 -13.22
N LEU A 257 17.78 10.50 -14.17
CA LEU A 257 17.32 11.84 -14.55
C LEU A 257 15.97 11.71 -15.26
N THR A 258 14.87 11.92 -14.54
CA THR A 258 13.54 11.94 -15.14
C THR A 258 13.36 13.17 -16.03
N ALA A 259 12.72 13.02 -17.20
CA ALA A 259 12.44 14.12 -18.15
C ALA A 259 11.59 15.27 -17.58
N THR A 260 11.05 15.13 -16.37
CA THR A 260 10.18 16.10 -15.68
C THR A 260 10.90 16.93 -14.61
N THR A 261 12.17 16.65 -14.31
CA THR A 261 12.96 17.54 -13.44
C THR A 261 13.47 18.71 -14.26
N ASN A 262 12.86 19.88 -14.05
CA ASN A 262 13.30 21.15 -14.61
C ASN A 262 14.83 21.30 -14.47
N HIS A 263 15.43 21.77 -15.56
CA HIS A 263 16.85 21.84 -15.92
C HIS A 263 17.81 22.59 -14.96
N GLU A 264 17.45 22.84 -13.70
CA GLU A 264 18.15 23.83 -12.84
C GLU A 264 18.92 23.26 -11.64
N LEU A 265 18.81 21.96 -11.37
CA LEU A 265 19.68 21.33 -10.38
C LEU A 265 20.64 20.40 -11.12
N GLN A 266 21.91 20.83 -11.22
CA GLN A 266 23.03 19.94 -11.51
C GLN A 266 22.99 18.80 -10.48
N ALA A 267 22.27 17.73 -10.79
CA ALA A 267 22.30 16.52 -9.99
C ALA A 267 23.73 16.01 -10.03
N ASN A 268 24.38 15.93 -8.87
CA ASN A 268 25.65 15.21 -8.79
C ASN A 268 25.39 13.79 -9.30
N GLU A 269 26.11 13.35 -10.33
CA GLU A 269 26.02 11.98 -10.89
C GLU A 269 26.27 10.87 -9.85
N ASN A 270 26.72 11.25 -8.65
CA ASN A 270 26.99 10.38 -7.51
C ASN A 270 25.86 10.33 -6.46
N GLU A 271 24.69 10.94 -6.67
CA GLU A 271 23.56 10.81 -5.74
C GLU A 271 22.87 9.43 -5.86
N GLU A 272 22.96 8.63 -4.81
CA GLU A 272 22.21 7.37 -4.66
C GLU A 272 20.75 7.66 -4.27
N GLU A 273 19.81 7.03 -4.96
CA GLU A 273 18.40 7.05 -4.62
C GLU A 273 18.06 5.85 -3.74
N GLU A 274 17.42 6.10 -2.60
CA GLU A 274 16.95 5.07 -1.68
C GLU A 274 15.49 4.69 -1.98
N LYS A 275 15.27 3.39 -2.19
CA LYS A 275 13.96 2.76 -2.29
C LYS A 275 13.86 1.65 -1.26
N TYR A 276 12.66 1.12 -1.04
CA TYR A 276 12.42 0.02 -0.11
C TYR A 276 11.60 -1.06 -0.80
N LEU A 277 12.00 -2.32 -0.62
CA LEU A 277 11.16 -3.45 -1.05
C LEU A 277 9.89 -3.49 -0.21
N ILE A 278 8.79 -3.87 -0.85
CA ILE A 278 7.48 -3.94 -0.18
C ILE A 278 7.40 -5.15 0.74
N ALA A 279 6.80 -4.98 1.92
CA ALA A 279 6.49 -6.09 2.84
C ALA A 279 5.11 -6.71 2.57
N THR A 280 4.32 -6.06 1.71
CA THR A 280 2.93 -6.37 1.41
C THR A 280 2.47 -5.56 0.20
N SER A 281 1.56 -6.09 -0.63
CA SER A 281 0.98 -5.35 -1.76
C SER A 281 0.07 -4.19 -1.30
N GLU A 282 -0.41 -4.25 -0.07
CA GLU A 282 -1.11 -3.14 0.60
C GLU A 282 -0.37 -1.79 0.47
N GLN A 283 0.97 -1.79 0.63
CA GLN A 283 1.77 -0.55 0.62
C GLN A 283 1.68 0.19 -0.73
N PRO A 284 2.01 -0.45 -1.88
CA PRO A 284 1.88 0.22 -3.18
C PRO A 284 0.42 0.45 -3.58
N ILE A 285 -0.53 -0.42 -3.20
CA ILE A 285 -1.95 -0.21 -3.53
C ILE A 285 -2.53 0.97 -2.76
N ALA A 286 -2.20 1.13 -1.49
CA ALA A 286 -2.60 2.30 -0.71
C ALA A 286 -2.07 3.59 -1.35
N ALA A 287 -0.80 3.59 -1.77
CA ALA A 287 -0.17 4.74 -2.43
C ALA A 287 -0.65 4.95 -3.89
N PHE A 288 -1.32 3.98 -4.50
CA PHE A 288 -1.79 4.06 -5.88
C PHE A 288 -2.79 5.19 -6.10
N HIS A 289 -3.61 5.48 -5.08
CA HIS A 289 -4.62 6.54 -5.10
C HIS A 289 -4.17 7.82 -4.36
N GLN A 290 -2.87 7.99 -4.14
CA GLN A 290 -2.35 9.13 -3.39
C GLN A 290 -2.79 10.46 -4.02
N ASP A 291 -3.22 11.40 -3.17
CA ASP A 291 -3.66 12.75 -3.52
C ASP A 291 -4.95 12.83 -4.36
N GLU A 292 -5.66 11.72 -4.57
CA GLU A 292 -6.90 11.68 -5.35
C GLU A 292 -8.15 12.16 -4.58
N TRP A 293 -9.16 12.55 -5.33
CA TRP A 293 -10.54 12.73 -4.86
C TRP A 293 -11.40 11.65 -5.51
N LEU A 294 -11.82 10.66 -4.73
CA LEU A 294 -12.55 9.51 -5.25
C LEU A 294 -14.05 9.85 -5.37
N PRO A 295 -14.64 9.75 -6.58
CA PRO A 295 -16.07 9.91 -6.78
C PRO A 295 -16.88 8.87 -5.99
N ILE A 296 -18.06 9.27 -5.50
CA ILE A 296 -18.92 8.43 -4.66
C ILE A 296 -19.41 7.19 -5.42
N ASP A 297 -19.71 7.35 -6.70
CA ASP A 297 -20.20 6.30 -7.61
C ASP A 297 -19.14 5.27 -8.01
N GLN A 298 -17.86 5.50 -7.69
CA GLN A 298 -16.79 4.53 -7.90
C GLN A 298 -16.56 3.62 -6.67
N LEU A 299 -17.14 3.95 -5.52
CA LEU A 299 -16.94 3.20 -4.28
C LEU A 299 -18.02 2.11 -4.11
N PRO A 300 -17.66 0.91 -3.60
CA PRO A 300 -16.32 0.52 -3.15
C PRO A 300 -15.39 0.09 -4.31
N ILE A 301 -14.13 0.54 -4.27
CA ILE A 301 -13.06 0.04 -5.15
C ILE A 301 -12.41 -1.17 -4.48
N LYS A 302 -12.21 -2.26 -5.22
CA LYS A 302 -11.69 -3.52 -4.70
C LYS A 302 -10.54 -4.04 -5.57
N TYR A 303 -9.38 -4.29 -4.96
CA TYR A 303 -8.20 -4.83 -5.64
C TYR A 303 -7.81 -6.19 -5.11
N ALA A 304 -7.49 -7.11 -6.03
CA ALA A 304 -6.80 -8.36 -5.77
C ALA A 304 -5.31 -8.15 -6.04
N GLY A 305 -4.58 -7.65 -5.04
CA GLY A 305 -3.15 -7.39 -5.11
C GLY A 305 -2.34 -8.68 -5.24
N ILE A 306 -1.46 -8.77 -6.22
CA ILE A 306 -0.50 -9.88 -6.35
C ILE A 306 0.93 -9.35 -6.35
N SER A 307 1.73 -9.84 -5.41
CA SER A 307 3.14 -9.45 -5.31
C SER A 307 4.01 -10.48 -4.59
N THR A 308 5.31 -10.42 -4.86
CA THR A 308 6.31 -10.97 -3.95
C THR A 308 6.55 -9.97 -2.81
N CYS A 309 6.45 -10.46 -1.58
CA CYS A 309 6.63 -9.70 -0.34
C CYS A 309 8.02 -9.98 0.25
N PHE A 310 8.65 -8.94 0.79
CA PHE A 310 9.99 -9.02 1.39
C PHE A 310 9.95 -8.56 2.85
N ARG A 311 10.36 -9.41 3.79
CA ARG A 311 10.40 -9.09 5.23
C ARG A 311 11.72 -9.46 5.86
N GLN A 312 12.36 -8.53 6.55
CA GLN A 312 13.63 -8.78 7.25
C GLN A 312 13.47 -9.69 8.47
N GLU A 313 12.26 -9.81 9.03
CA GLU A 313 11.94 -10.69 10.16
C GLU A 313 12.85 -10.45 11.40
N VAL A 314 13.30 -9.21 11.59
CA VAL A 314 14.10 -8.80 12.76
C VAL A 314 13.25 -9.00 14.02
N GLY A 315 13.85 -9.52 15.10
CA GLY A 315 13.13 -9.83 16.34
C GLY A 315 12.58 -11.27 16.45
N SER A 316 12.48 -12.01 15.35
CA SER A 316 12.04 -13.42 15.35
C SER A 316 13.17 -14.45 15.52
N HIS A 317 14.31 -14.04 16.10
CA HIS A 317 15.52 -14.87 16.17
C HIS A 317 15.23 -16.25 16.78
N GLY A 318 15.51 -17.31 16.01
CA GLY A 318 15.32 -18.70 16.45
C GLY A 318 13.89 -19.25 16.32
N ARG A 319 12.89 -18.47 15.91
CA ARG A 319 11.51 -18.96 15.65
C ARG A 319 11.34 -19.39 14.20
N ASP A 320 10.75 -20.57 13.99
CA ASP A 320 10.38 -21.13 12.67
C ASP A 320 11.52 -21.01 11.63
N THR A 321 12.74 -21.39 12.00
CA THR A 321 13.94 -21.22 11.16
C THR A 321 14.08 -22.29 10.06
N ARG A 322 13.19 -23.28 10.04
CA ARG A 322 13.19 -24.40 9.09
C ARG A 322 11.93 -24.38 8.23
N GLY A 323 12.03 -24.94 7.02
CA GLY A 323 10.93 -24.97 6.06
C GLY A 323 10.69 -23.61 5.41
N ILE A 324 9.44 -23.38 4.96
CA ILE A 324 9.05 -22.19 4.18
C ILE A 324 7.97 -21.33 4.87
N PHE A 325 7.66 -21.59 6.15
CA PHE A 325 6.57 -20.91 6.84
C PHE A 325 6.88 -19.46 7.25
N ARG A 326 8.12 -19.20 7.66
CA ARG A 326 8.64 -17.87 7.99
C ARG A 326 9.95 -17.62 7.25
N VAL A 327 9.85 -16.92 6.13
CA VAL A 327 10.93 -16.67 5.16
C VAL A 327 10.98 -15.20 4.78
N HIS A 328 12.11 -14.74 4.25
CA HIS A 328 12.29 -13.34 3.86
C HIS A 328 11.57 -12.96 2.58
N GLN A 329 11.24 -13.92 1.72
CA GLN A 329 10.59 -13.72 0.43
C GLN A 329 9.44 -14.71 0.26
N PHE A 330 8.24 -14.23 -0.06
CA PHE A 330 7.07 -15.06 -0.30
C PHE A 330 6.01 -14.34 -1.14
N GLU A 331 5.22 -15.09 -1.89
CA GLU A 331 4.14 -14.58 -2.72
C GLU A 331 2.87 -14.42 -1.89
N LYS A 332 2.12 -13.35 -2.17
CA LYS A 332 0.86 -13.07 -1.50
C LYS A 332 -0.19 -12.56 -2.50
N VAL A 333 -1.40 -13.07 -2.36
CA VAL A 333 -2.62 -12.48 -2.93
C VAL A 333 -3.36 -11.75 -1.80
N GLU A 334 -3.70 -10.49 -2.04
CA GLU A 334 -4.24 -9.56 -1.06
C GLU A 334 -5.56 -8.96 -1.54
N GLN A 335 -6.49 -8.78 -0.62
CA GLN A 335 -7.68 -7.99 -0.80
C GLN A 335 -7.39 -6.59 -0.30
N PHE A 336 -7.60 -5.57 -1.13
CA PHE A 336 -7.52 -4.18 -0.70
C PHE A 336 -8.79 -3.44 -1.12
N CYS A 337 -9.52 -2.89 -0.16
CA CYS A 337 -10.79 -2.21 -0.44
C CYS A 337 -10.74 -0.75 0.01
N ILE A 338 -11.25 0.12 -0.85
CA ILE A 338 -11.49 1.54 -0.55
C ILE A 338 -12.99 1.76 -0.55
N THR A 339 -13.52 2.25 0.57
CA THR A 339 -14.95 2.32 0.84
C THR A 339 -15.37 3.73 1.25
N SER A 340 -16.67 4.00 1.18
CA SER A 340 -17.23 5.23 1.77
C SER A 340 -17.00 5.24 3.29
N PRO A 341 -16.71 6.40 3.89
CA PRO A 341 -16.61 6.52 5.35
C PRO A 341 -17.98 6.53 6.06
N HIS A 342 -19.09 6.46 5.32
CA HIS A 342 -20.45 6.59 5.84
C HIS A 342 -21.16 5.25 6.02
N ASP A 343 -22.27 5.29 6.75
CA ASP A 343 -23.29 4.24 6.81
C ASP A 343 -22.76 2.84 7.16
N ASN A 344 -21.69 2.77 7.96
CA ASN A 344 -21.05 1.53 8.39
C ASN A 344 -20.46 0.68 7.25
N LEU A 345 -20.37 1.22 6.02
CA LEU A 345 -20.00 0.46 4.81
C LEU A 345 -18.60 -0.15 4.88
N SER A 346 -17.65 0.49 5.57
CA SER A 346 -16.33 -0.11 5.81
C SER A 346 -16.38 -1.35 6.68
N TRP A 347 -17.28 -1.40 7.67
CA TRP A 347 -17.40 -2.54 8.58
C TRP A 347 -18.15 -3.70 7.92
N GLU A 348 -19.15 -3.41 7.08
CA GLU A 348 -19.75 -4.43 6.21
C GLU A 348 -18.69 -5.02 5.25
N MET A 349 -17.85 -4.17 4.65
CA MET A 349 -16.73 -4.64 3.81
C MET A 349 -15.71 -5.47 4.60
N PHE A 350 -15.43 -5.11 5.85
CA PHE A 350 -14.55 -5.89 6.74
C PHE A 350 -15.06 -7.33 6.90
N ASP A 351 -16.35 -7.50 7.15
CA ASP A 351 -16.99 -8.82 7.24
C ASP A 351 -16.94 -9.57 5.90
N HIS A 352 -17.16 -8.89 4.76
CA HIS A 352 -17.02 -9.49 3.45
C HIS A 352 -15.59 -9.97 3.17
N MET A 353 -14.58 -9.18 3.51
CA MET A 353 -13.17 -9.51 3.26
C MET A 353 -12.71 -10.73 4.07
N ILE A 354 -13.10 -10.84 5.34
CA ILE A 354 -12.79 -12.04 6.12
C ILE A 354 -13.58 -13.25 5.62
N CYS A 355 -14.84 -13.08 5.20
CA CYS A 355 -15.64 -14.17 4.61
C CYS A 355 -15.03 -14.70 3.30
N ASN A 356 -14.42 -13.85 2.47
CA ASN A 356 -13.71 -14.29 1.26
C ASN A 356 -12.50 -15.17 1.60
N ALA A 357 -11.73 -14.76 2.61
CA ALA A 357 -10.61 -15.55 3.10
C ALA A 357 -11.08 -16.88 3.72
N GLU A 358 -12.16 -16.88 4.48
CA GLU A 358 -12.81 -18.10 4.98
C GLU A 358 -13.22 -19.02 3.83
N ALA A 359 -13.96 -18.51 2.84
CA ALA A 359 -14.41 -19.28 1.68
C ALA A 359 -13.23 -19.93 0.91
N PHE A 360 -12.11 -19.23 0.78
CA PHE A 360 -10.89 -19.78 0.17
C PHE A 360 -10.35 -20.98 0.96
N HIS A 361 -10.22 -20.86 2.28
CA HIS A 361 -9.72 -21.95 3.13
C HIS A 361 -10.73 -23.11 3.22
N GLN A 362 -12.03 -22.82 3.20
CA GLN A 362 -13.10 -23.82 3.14
C GLN A 362 -13.09 -24.59 1.81
N ALA A 363 -12.86 -23.92 0.68
CA ALA A 363 -12.72 -24.57 -0.63
C ALA A 363 -11.52 -25.53 -0.66
N LEU A 364 -10.43 -25.17 0.02
CA LEU A 364 -9.28 -26.02 0.26
C LEU A 364 -9.50 -27.06 1.38
N LYS A 365 -10.66 -27.07 2.04
CA LYS A 365 -11.02 -27.93 3.18
C LYS A 365 -9.98 -27.89 4.30
N LEU A 366 -9.37 -26.73 4.55
CA LEU A 366 -8.41 -26.52 5.63
C LEU A 366 -9.15 -26.12 6.92
N PRO A 367 -9.01 -26.86 8.03
CA PRO A 367 -9.62 -26.44 9.29
C PRO A 367 -8.97 -25.17 9.82
N TYR A 368 -9.74 -24.28 10.43
CA TYR A 368 -9.24 -23.02 10.96
C TYR A 368 -10.10 -22.49 12.11
N ARG A 369 -9.59 -21.45 12.77
CA ARG A 369 -10.35 -20.53 13.61
C ARG A 369 -10.14 -19.09 13.15
N VAL A 370 -11.18 -18.26 13.27
CA VAL A 370 -11.07 -16.80 13.14
C VAL A 370 -10.98 -16.24 14.55
N VAL A 371 -9.98 -15.40 14.80
CA VAL A 371 -9.76 -14.76 16.10
C VAL A 371 -9.78 -13.25 15.95
N SER A 372 -10.38 -12.57 16.94
CA SER A 372 -10.25 -11.13 17.10
C SER A 372 -9.01 -10.83 17.92
N ILE A 373 -8.13 -10.03 17.33
CA ILE A 373 -6.84 -9.70 17.94
C ILE A 373 -7.03 -8.67 19.04
N VAL A 374 -6.36 -8.88 20.16
CA VAL A 374 -6.39 -8.00 21.33
C VAL A 374 -5.78 -6.63 21.03
N SER A 375 -6.28 -5.62 21.72
CA SER A 375 -5.94 -4.21 21.47
C SER A 375 -4.45 -3.87 21.59
N GLY A 376 -3.69 -4.57 22.46
CA GLY A 376 -2.25 -4.36 22.64
C GLY A 376 -1.41 -4.79 21.43
N GLU A 377 -1.93 -5.73 20.63
CA GLU A 377 -1.22 -6.35 19.48
C GLU A 377 -1.69 -5.77 18.13
N LEU A 378 -2.59 -4.79 18.17
CA LEU A 378 -2.97 -4.03 16.98
C LEU A 378 -1.88 -3.01 16.63
N ASN A 379 -1.49 -3.01 15.36
CA ASN A 379 -0.64 -1.96 14.80
C ASN A 379 -1.38 -0.61 14.80
N ASN A 380 -0.65 0.50 14.63
CA ASN A 380 -1.23 1.84 14.72
C ASN A 380 -2.40 2.06 13.74
N ALA A 381 -2.38 1.44 12.56
CA ALA A 381 -3.39 1.68 11.55
C ALA A 381 -4.73 0.96 11.81
N ALA A 382 -4.70 -0.28 12.31
CA ALA A 382 -5.90 -1.08 12.47
C ALA A 382 -6.80 -0.55 13.60
N SER A 383 -8.06 -0.28 13.27
CA SER A 383 -9.13 -0.07 14.25
C SER A 383 -9.59 -1.39 14.87
N MET A 384 -9.58 -2.46 14.06
CA MET A 384 -9.80 -3.85 14.46
C MET A 384 -9.08 -4.77 13.45
N LYS A 385 -8.66 -5.95 13.91
CA LYS A 385 -8.04 -6.98 13.10
C LYS A 385 -8.59 -8.36 13.43
N TYR A 386 -8.94 -9.12 12.41
CA TYR A 386 -9.25 -10.55 12.49
C TYR A 386 -8.15 -11.35 11.82
N ASP A 387 -7.68 -12.39 12.51
CA ASP A 387 -6.76 -13.36 11.92
C ASP A 387 -7.48 -14.68 11.70
N LEU A 388 -7.25 -15.31 10.54
CA LEU A 388 -7.62 -16.70 10.29
C LEU A 388 -6.39 -17.55 10.54
N GLU A 389 -6.49 -18.40 11.55
CA GLU A 389 -5.43 -19.33 11.94
C GLU A 389 -5.80 -20.74 11.48
N GLY A 390 -5.01 -21.30 10.56
CA GLY A 390 -5.19 -22.67 10.09
C GLY A 390 -4.70 -23.69 11.11
N TRP A 391 -5.34 -24.85 11.17
CA TRP A 391 -4.91 -25.98 11.98
C TRP A 391 -3.81 -26.78 11.25
N PHE A 392 -2.68 -26.98 11.93
CA PHE A 392 -1.52 -27.74 11.44
C PHE A 392 -1.42 -29.06 12.21
N PRO A 393 -1.92 -30.19 11.69
CA PRO A 393 -2.04 -31.44 12.45
C PRO A 393 -0.70 -32.15 12.75
N GLY A 394 0.32 -31.95 11.93
CA GLY A 394 1.69 -32.42 12.21
C GLY A 394 2.32 -31.62 13.33
N SER A 395 2.22 -30.29 13.21
CA SER A 395 2.73 -29.35 14.21
C SER A 395 1.91 -29.34 15.51
N GLY A 396 0.63 -29.72 15.46
CA GLY A 396 -0.30 -29.74 16.59
C GLY A 396 -0.71 -28.36 17.10
N ALA A 397 -0.81 -27.36 16.22
CA ALA A 397 -1.11 -25.99 16.62
C ALA A 397 -1.89 -25.22 15.54
N PHE A 398 -2.57 -24.16 15.98
CA PHE A 398 -3.07 -23.12 15.08
C PHE A 398 -1.93 -22.17 14.68
N ARG A 399 -1.97 -21.72 13.43
CA ARG A 399 -0.97 -20.83 12.83
C ARG A 399 -1.65 -19.84 11.89
N GLU A 400 -1.33 -18.56 12.05
CA GLU A 400 -1.86 -17.47 11.22
C GLU A 400 -1.58 -17.71 9.72
N LEU A 401 -2.65 -17.71 8.92
CA LEU A 401 -2.61 -17.76 7.45
C LEU A 401 -3.10 -16.45 6.82
N VAL A 402 -3.99 -15.74 7.51
CA VAL A 402 -4.59 -14.48 7.05
C VAL A 402 -4.68 -13.52 8.22
N SER A 403 -4.46 -12.25 7.91
CA SER A 403 -4.89 -11.11 8.71
C SER A 403 -5.78 -10.21 7.86
N CYS A 404 -6.85 -9.69 8.46
CA CYS A 404 -7.84 -8.78 7.86
C CYS A 404 -8.01 -7.58 8.80
N SER A 405 -7.79 -6.37 8.30
CA SER A 405 -7.81 -5.14 9.10
C SER A 405 -8.71 -4.09 8.46
N ASN A 406 -9.50 -3.41 9.30
CA ASN A 406 -10.12 -2.13 8.93
C ASN A 406 -9.27 -0.99 9.48
N CYS A 407 -8.72 -0.15 8.60
CA CYS A 407 -7.88 0.97 8.97
C CYS A 407 -8.63 2.32 8.98
N LEU A 408 -9.95 2.31 8.71
CA LEU A 408 -10.77 3.50 8.58
C LEU A 408 -10.06 4.53 7.69
N ASP A 409 -10.05 5.80 8.09
CA ASP A 409 -9.43 6.90 7.37
C ASP A 409 -7.94 7.14 7.72
N TYR A 410 -7.34 6.28 8.54
CA TYR A 410 -5.99 6.51 9.11
C TYR A 410 -4.89 6.54 8.04
N GLN A 411 -5.01 5.66 7.03
CA GLN A 411 -4.12 5.60 5.87
C GLN A 411 -4.44 6.70 4.86
N SER A 412 -5.72 6.82 4.48
CA SER A 412 -6.20 7.75 3.46
C SER A 412 -5.93 9.20 3.83
N ARG A 413 -6.02 9.57 5.11
CA ARG A 413 -5.68 10.92 5.58
C ARG A 413 -4.22 11.30 5.32
N ARG A 414 -3.29 10.36 5.54
CA ARG A 414 -1.86 10.60 5.29
C ARG A 414 -1.54 10.68 3.80
N LEU A 415 -2.20 9.84 3.00
CA LEU A 415 -2.06 9.77 1.55
C LEU A 415 -2.95 10.80 0.83
N ALA A 416 -3.72 11.58 1.59
CA ALA A 416 -4.66 12.56 1.12
C ALA A 416 -5.68 12.03 0.08
N ILE A 417 -6.23 10.85 0.33
CA ILE A 417 -7.23 10.17 -0.52
C ILE A 417 -8.62 10.54 -0.04
N ARG A 418 -9.27 11.44 -0.77
CA ARG A 418 -10.45 12.18 -0.27
C ARG A 418 -11.73 11.57 -0.80
N PHE A 419 -12.80 11.69 -0.01
CA PHE A 419 -14.13 11.19 -0.35
C PHE A 419 -14.97 12.27 -1.06
N GLY A 420 -15.42 11.99 -2.28
CA GLY A 420 -16.30 12.87 -3.07
C GLY A 420 -15.63 14.16 -3.54
N GLN A 421 -16.41 15.20 -3.83
CA GLN A 421 -15.89 16.56 -4.06
C GLN A 421 -16.56 17.53 -3.08
N THR A 422 -15.79 18.38 -2.41
CA THR A 422 -16.35 19.38 -1.50
C THR A 422 -17.00 20.53 -2.27
N LYS A 423 -18.29 20.39 -2.61
CA LYS A 423 -19.06 21.44 -3.33
C LYS A 423 -19.47 22.65 -2.47
N LYS A 424 -19.23 22.60 -1.16
CA LYS A 424 -19.60 23.67 -0.21
C LYS A 424 -18.33 24.33 0.34
N MET A 425 -18.19 25.65 0.18
CA MET A 425 -17.15 26.41 0.87
C MET A 425 -17.26 26.17 2.38
N ASN A 426 -16.12 25.89 3.03
CA ASN A 426 -15.94 25.71 4.48
C ASN A 426 -16.36 24.36 5.10
N LYS A 427 -16.65 23.30 4.34
CA LYS A 427 -16.78 21.94 4.93
C LYS A 427 -15.39 21.29 5.08
N SER A 428 -15.15 20.57 6.18
CA SER A 428 -13.96 19.73 6.36
C SER A 428 -13.87 18.69 5.25
N VAL A 429 -12.64 18.36 4.86
CA VAL A 429 -12.37 17.31 3.89
C VAL A 429 -12.57 15.97 4.56
N GLU A 430 -13.41 15.12 3.97
CA GLU A 430 -13.64 13.75 4.41
C GLU A 430 -12.74 12.82 3.59
N TYR A 431 -12.28 11.74 4.21
CA TYR A 431 -11.37 10.77 3.61
C TYR A 431 -12.08 9.42 3.51
N VAL A 432 -11.73 8.63 2.50
CA VAL A 432 -12.26 7.27 2.32
C VAL A 432 -11.78 6.34 3.43
N HIS A 433 -12.50 5.25 3.68
CA HIS A 433 -12.01 4.18 4.55
C HIS A 433 -11.23 3.13 3.74
N MET A 434 -10.08 2.70 4.26
CA MET A 434 -9.21 1.70 3.62
C MET A 434 -9.12 0.43 4.46
N LEU A 435 -9.23 -0.71 3.79
CA LEU A 435 -9.17 -2.04 4.40
C LEU A 435 -8.22 -2.92 3.61
N ASN A 436 -7.54 -3.81 4.32
CA ASN A 436 -6.65 -4.81 3.74
C ASN A 436 -6.88 -6.17 4.38
N ALA A 437 -6.79 -7.23 3.58
CA ALA A 437 -6.82 -8.59 4.07
C ALA A 437 -5.99 -9.51 3.20
N THR A 438 -5.23 -10.41 3.82
CA THR A 438 -4.58 -11.48 3.08
C THR A 438 -5.65 -12.43 2.53
N MET A 439 -5.68 -12.68 1.22
CA MET A 439 -6.46 -13.79 0.67
C MET A 439 -5.66 -15.08 0.83
N CYS A 440 -4.37 -15.03 0.49
CA CYS A 440 -3.47 -16.17 0.58
C CYS A 440 -2.00 -15.73 0.65
N ALA A 441 -1.27 -16.16 1.67
CA ALA A 441 0.19 -16.20 1.69
C ALA A 441 0.68 -17.58 1.24
N THR A 442 1.24 -17.69 0.03
CA THR A 442 1.37 -18.97 -0.70
C THR A 442 2.15 -20.02 0.08
N THR A 443 3.31 -19.66 0.61
CA THR A 443 4.19 -20.58 1.32
C THR A 443 3.56 -21.14 2.60
N ARG A 444 2.80 -20.33 3.34
CA ARG A 444 2.07 -20.77 4.54
C ARG A 444 0.89 -21.66 4.18
N VAL A 445 0.15 -21.35 3.11
CA VAL A 445 -0.96 -22.18 2.61
C VAL A 445 -0.44 -23.52 2.07
N ILE A 446 0.70 -23.54 1.37
CA ILE A 446 1.38 -24.78 0.98
C ILE A 446 1.66 -25.63 2.21
N CYS A 447 2.27 -25.05 3.26
CA CYS A 447 2.53 -25.77 4.50
C CYS A 447 1.25 -26.38 5.11
N ALA A 448 0.15 -25.62 5.13
CA ALA A 448 -1.13 -26.10 5.64
C ALA A 448 -1.69 -27.26 4.80
N ILE A 449 -1.62 -27.17 3.48
CA ILE A 449 -2.03 -28.24 2.55
C ILE A 449 -1.18 -29.49 2.78
N LEU A 450 0.15 -29.36 2.83
CA LEU A 450 1.05 -30.50 3.02
C LEU A 450 0.69 -31.26 4.29
N GLU A 451 0.53 -30.57 5.43
CA GLU A 451 0.19 -31.26 6.68
C GLU A 451 -1.21 -31.88 6.63
N ASN A 452 -2.21 -31.17 6.12
CA ASN A 452 -3.60 -31.64 6.11
C ASN A 452 -3.87 -32.73 5.07
N TYR A 453 -3.11 -32.79 3.97
CA TYR A 453 -3.32 -33.73 2.85
C TYR A 453 -2.24 -34.83 2.74
N GLN A 454 -1.31 -34.93 3.70
CA GLN A 454 -0.34 -36.03 3.72
C GLN A 454 -1.00 -37.41 3.85
N THR A 455 -0.36 -38.37 3.19
CA THR A 455 -0.61 -39.82 3.21
C THR A 455 0.72 -40.54 3.45
N GLU A 456 0.72 -41.87 3.45
CA GLU A 456 1.96 -42.67 3.56
C GLU A 456 2.92 -42.46 2.38
N HIS A 457 2.43 -42.07 1.20
CA HIS A 457 3.23 -42.07 -0.04
C HIS A 457 3.35 -40.71 -0.70
N GLY A 458 2.78 -39.68 -0.12
CA GLY A 458 2.76 -38.34 -0.71
C GLY A 458 1.60 -37.50 -0.23
N ILE A 459 1.27 -36.48 -1.02
CA ILE A 459 0.27 -35.47 -0.70
C ILE A 459 -0.85 -35.56 -1.73
N ILE A 460 -2.09 -35.66 -1.27
CA ILE A 460 -3.26 -35.54 -2.13
C ILE A 460 -3.43 -34.06 -2.52
N VAL A 461 -3.65 -33.79 -3.81
CA VAL A 461 -3.93 -32.41 -4.26
C VAL A 461 -5.40 -32.07 -3.96
N PRO A 462 -5.69 -30.95 -3.27
CA PRO A 462 -7.06 -30.48 -3.04
C PRO A 462 -7.86 -30.40 -4.34
N ASP A 463 -9.13 -30.80 -4.31
CA ASP A 463 -9.99 -30.93 -5.50
C ASP A 463 -10.01 -29.65 -6.36
N VAL A 464 -10.14 -28.50 -5.70
CA VAL A 464 -10.20 -27.17 -6.32
C VAL A 464 -8.89 -26.73 -6.97
N LEU A 465 -7.76 -27.38 -6.65
CA LEU A 465 -6.45 -27.09 -7.24
C LEU A 465 -6.12 -27.99 -8.44
N LYS A 466 -6.85 -29.10 -8.64
CA LYS A 466 -6.51 -30.13 -9.65
C LYS A 466 -6.50 -29.58 -11.08
N SER A 467 -7.38 -28.63 -11.40
CA SER A 467 -7.46 -28.02 -12.75
C SER A 467 -6.23 -27.18 -13.10
N PHE A 468 -5.55 -26.60 -12.10
CA PHE A 468 -4.37 -25.76 -12.29
C PHE A 468 -3.05 -26.55 -12.26
N MET A 469 -3.09 -27.79 -11.78
CA MET A 469 -1.91 -28.63 -11.63
C MET A 469 -1.59 -29.38 -12.94
N PRO A 470 -0.30 -29.58 -13.26
CA PRO A 470 0.08 -30.38 -14.43
C PRO A 470 -0.37 -31.83 -14.26
N LYS A 471 -0.69 -32.53 -15.36
CA LYS A 471 -1.21 -33.92 -15.35
C LYS A 471 -0.46 -34.86 -14.41
N LYS A 472 0.87 -34.77 -14.34
CA LYS A 472 1.72 -35.60 -13.47
C LYS A 472 1.48 -35.41 -11.96
N TYR A 473 1.05 -34.22 -11.53
CA TYR A 473 0.78 -33.88 -10.13
C TYR A 473 -0.69 -33.54 -9.90
N GLN A 474 -1.55 -33.70 -10.92
CA GLN A 474 -2.91 -33.21 -10.92
C GLN A 474 -3.72 -33.73 -9.74
N LYS A 475 -3.46 -34.96 -9.35
CA LYS A 475 -4.23 -35.67 -8.33
C LYS A 475 -3.42 -35.94 -7.05
N PHE A 476 -2.12 -36.15 -7.19
CA PHE A 476 -1.24 -36.60 -6.11
C PHE A 476 0.19 -36.13 -6.36
N ILE A 477 0.87 -35.67 -5.32
CA ILE A 477 2.29 -35.35 -5.31
C ILE A 477 3.01 -36.45 -4.53
N PRO A 478 3.71 -37.39 -5.19
CA PRO A 478 4.39 -38.48 -4.50
C PRO A 478 5.60 -37.98 -3.71
N PHE A 479 5.95 -38.68 -2.64
CA PHE A 479 7.28 -38.56 -2.04
C PHE A 479 8.34 -39.06 -3.01
N LYS A 480 9.57 -38.55 -2.88
CA LYS A 480 10.72 -38.96 -3.67
C LYS A 480 10.96 -40.46 -3.52
N GLY A 481 11.00 -41.19 -4.64
CA GLY A 481 11.13 -42.65 -4.65
C GLY A 481 9.80 -43.40 -4.50
N HIS A 482 8.67 -42.70 -4.41
CA HIS A 482 7.31 -43.28 -4.34
C HIS A 482 6.49 -42.99 -5.61
N GLU A 483 7.15 -42.69 -6.73
CA GLU A 483 6.49 -42.32 -7.99
C GLU A 483 5.60 -43.46 -8.54
N ASP A 484 5.95 -44.71 -8.28
CA ASP A 484 5.17 -45.90 -8.65
C ASP A 484 4.03 -46.23 -7.66
N LYS A 485 3.90 -45.45 -6.57
CA LYS A 485 2.91 -45.67 -5.49
C LYS A 485 1.73 -44.70 -5.55
N ILE A 486 1.52 -44.05 -6.70
CA ILE A 486 0.38 -43.15 -6.91
C ILE A 486 -0.93 -43.95 -6.79
N PRO A 487 -1.86 -43.55 -5.91
CA PRO A 487 -3.14 -44.24 -5.77
C PRO A 487 -3.92 -44.26 -7.09
N VAL A 488 -4.37 -45.45 -7.52
CA VAL A 488 -5.14 -45.64 -8.76
C VAL A 488 -6.56 -45.03 -8.63
N SER A 489 -7.08 -44.97 -7.41
CA SER A 489 -8.29 -44.22 -7.04
C SER A 489 -8.00 -43.37 -5.80
N ILE A 490 -8.47 -42.13 -5.79
CA ILE A 490 -8.38 -41.20 -4.65
C ILE A 490 -9.72 -41.14 -3.90
N ASP A 491 -10.74 -41.86 -4.38
CA ASP A 491 -12.09 -41.83 -3.81
C ASP A 491 -12.20 -42.59 -2.47
N ASP A 492 -11.17 -43.38 -2.09
CA ASP A 492 -11.13 -44.22 -0.88
C ASP A 492 -10.27 -43.67 0.27
N VAL A 493 -9.97 -42.36 0.28
CA VAL A 493 -9.29 -41.74 1.42
C VAL A 493 -10.28 -41.70 2.61
N PRO A 494 -9.94 -42.26 3.78
CA PRO A 494 -10.88 -42.40 4.89
C PRO A 494 -11.52 -41.05 5.25
N GLN A 495 -12.85 -41.04 5.29
CA GLN A 495 -13.71 -39.91 5.65
C GLN A 495 -13.46 -39.46 7.10
N THR A 496 -12.33 -38.81 7.36
CA THR A 496 -12.18 -37.93 8.54
C THR A 496 -12.80 -36.56 8.29
N ILE A 497 -13.27 -36.31 7.07
CA ILE A 497 -13.88 -35.06 6.57
C ILE A 497 -15.43 -35.15 6.51
N ASN A 498 -16.08 -35.99 7.32
CA ASN A 498 -17.54 -35.93 7.45
C ASN A 498 -17.94 -34.87 8.48
N ASN A 499 -18.46 -33.76 7.95
CA ASN A 499 -19.10 -32.67 8.65
C ASN A 499 -20.35 -33.17 9.39
N SER A 500 -20.37 -33.00 10.71
CA SER A 500 -21.61 -32.93 11.47
C SER A 500 -21.71 -31.56 12.12
N SER A 501 -22.11 -30.58 11.32
CA SER A 501 -22.91 -29.46 11.80
C SER A 501 -23.90 -29.11 10.68
N ASN A 502 -25.15 -29.50 10.88
CA ASN A 502 -26.30 -28.91 10.21
C ASN A 502 -26.39 -27.43 10.63
N THR A 503 -25.45 -26.62 10.20
CA THR A 503 -25.71 -25.22 9.90
C THR A 503 -26.05 -25.24 8.43
N LYS A 504 -27.34 -25.22 8.12
CA LYS A 504 -27.82 -24.74 6.83
C LYS A 504 -26.97 -23.51 6.49
N PHE A 505 -26.46 -23.46 5.26
CA PHE A 505 -25.99 -22.22 4.68
C PHE A 505 -26.90 -21.10 5.18
N HIS A 506 -26.37 -20.10 5.87
CA HIS A 506 -27.09 -18.85 6.06
C HIS A 506 -27.17 -18.22 4.67
N ASP A 507 -28.16 -18.70 3.93
CA ASP A 507 -28.90 -18.12 2.83
C ASP A 507 -28.17 -17.13 1.93
N GLU A 508 -28.02 -17.51 0.65
CA GLU A 508 -27.91 -16.58 -0.49
C GLU A 508 -28.98 -15.46 -0.41
N THR A 509 -30.10 -15.71 0.27
CA THR A 509 -31.15 -14.75 0.60
C THR A 509 -30.65 -13.59 1.48
N SER A 510 -29.79 -13.82 2.47
CA SER A 510 -29.26 -12.77 3.37
C SER A 510 -28.25 -11.86 2.64
N PHE A 511 -27.49 -12.43 1.71
CA PHE A 511 -26.53 -11.70 0.87
C PHE A 511 -27.23 -10.88 -0.22
N ASN A 512 -28.28 -11.44 -0.83
CA ASN A 512 -29.16 -10.70 -1.74
C ASN A 512 -29.94 -9.60 -1.01
N GLU A 513 -30.40 -9.82 0.21
CA GLU A 513 -31.04 -8.80 1.05
C GLU A 513 -30.07 -7.67 1.46
N LEU A 514 -28.79 -7.98 1.69
CA LEU A 514 -27.76 -6.99 1.98
C LEU A 514 -27.37 -6.18 0.72
N ASN A 515 -27.21 -6.85 -0.43
CA ASN A 515 -27.03 -6.19 -1.72
C ASN A 515 -28.26 -5.36 -2.12
N GLU A 516 -29.48 -5.81 -1.82
CA GLU A 516 -30.72 -5.03 -1.98
C GLU A 516 -30.73 -3.82 -1.05
N LYS A 517 -30.30 -3.96 0.22
CA LYS A 517 -30.18 -2.83 1.15
C LYS A 517 -29.17 -1.79 0.67
N ILE A 518 -28.03 -2.22 0.14
CA ILE A 518 -27.01 -1.34 -0.46
C ILE A 518 -27.55 -0.69 -1.74
N SER A 519 -28.29 -1.43 -2.59
CA SER A 519 -28.96 -0.88 -3.78
C SER A 519 -30.05 0.15 -3.43
N ASN A 520 -30.78 -0.10 -2.35
CA ASN A 520 -31.81 0.80 -1.82
C ASN A 520 -31.20 2.06 -1.18
N LEU A 521 -30.02 1.98 -0.57
CA LEU A 521 -29.27 3.12 -0.03
C LEU A 521 -28.57 3.96 -1.11
N THR A 522 -28.19 3.35 -2.24
CA THR A 522 -27.55 4.03 -3.38
C THR A 522 -28.54 4.59 -4.41
N GLY A 523 -29.85 4.42 -4.19
CA GLY A 523 -30.91 5.04 -4.99
C GLY A 523 -31.18 4.40 -6.36
N ALA A 524 -30.53 3.29 -6.68
CA ALA A 524 -30.87 2.48 -7.85
C ALA A 524 -31.87 1.39 -7.42
N THR A 525 -33.17 1.68 -7.54
CA THR A 525 -34.18 0.62 -7.41
C THR A 525 -34.07 -0.33 -8.60
N GLU A 526 -34.27 -1.63 -8.39
CA GLU A 526 -34.37 -2.62 -9.49
C GLU A 526 -35.44 -2.19 -10.51
N SER A 527 -36.52 -1.54 -10.06
CA SER A 527 -37.52 -0.90 -10.91
C SER A 527 -36.97 0.27 -11.75
N GLY A 528 -36.02 1.04 -11.20
CA GLY A 528 -35.33 2.14 -11.86
C GLY A 528 -34.31 1.66 -12.88
N LEU A 529 -33.61 0.56 -12.59
CA LEU A 529 -32.73 -0.13 -13.53
C LEU A 529 -33.51 -0.78 -14.67
N VAL A 530 -34.62 -1.46 -14.39
CA VAL A 530 -35.51 -2.03 -15.41
C VAL A 530 -36.16 -0.92 -16.24
N SER A 531 -36.56 0.21 -15.62
CA SER A 531 -37.08 1.38 -16.33
C SER A 531 -36.00 2.05 -17.20
N ALA A 532 -34.77 2.18 -16.71
CA ALA A 532 -33.65 2.73 -17.46
C ALA A 532 -33.23 1.81 -18.62
N ILE A 533 -33.16 0.50 -18.41
CA ILE A 533 -32.90 -0.49 -19.47
C ILE A 533 -34.02 -0.47 -20.51
N SER A 534 -35.28 -0.34 -20.08
CA SER A 534 -36.43 -0.19 -20.98
C SER A 534 -36.37 1.12 -21.79
N GLN A 535 -35.97 2.23 -21.15
CA GLN A 535 -35.78 3.52 -21.81
C GLN A 535 -34.60 3.50 -22.78
N ILE A 536 -33.48 2.88 -22.41
CA ILE A 536 -32.29 2.71 -23.26
C ILE A 536 -32.64 1.80 -24.45
N SER A 537 -33.36 0.71 -24.24
CA SER A 537 -33.83 -0.18 -25.30
C SER A 537 -34.81 0.52 -26.25
N ALA A 538 -35.68 1.39 -25.71
CA ALA A 538 -36.60 2.20 -26.51
C ALA A 538 -35.88 3.31 -27.31
N VAL A 539 -34.77 3.84 -26.79
CA VAL A 539 -33.90 4.79 -27.50
C VAL A 539 -33.08 4.06 -28.57
N GLN A 540 -32.51 2.89 -28.28
CA GLN A 540 -31.83 2.05 -29.27
C GLN A 540 -32.77 1.67 -30.41
N LYS A 541 -33.99 1.25 -30.11
CA LYS A 541 -35.00 0.95 -31.14
C LYS A 541 -35.36 2.17 -31.99
N ARG A 542 -35.50 3.36 -31.38
CA ARG A 542 -35.71 4.61 -32.14
C ARG A 542 -34.52 4.97 -33.03
N ILE A 543 -33.29 4.72 -32.57
CA ILE A 543 -32.07 4.93 -33.36
C ILE A 543 -32.04 3.93 -34.54
N GLU A 544 -32.34 2.65 -34.30
CA GLU A 544 -32.45 1.63 -35.37
C GLU A 544 -33.56 1.95 -36.37
N ASP A 545 -34.75 2.35 -35.91
CA ASP A 545 -35.86 2.75 -36.77
C ASP A 545 -35.48 3.99 -37.59
N THR A 546 -34.78 4.96 -37.00
CA THR A 546 -34.28 6.16 -37.69
C THR A 546 -33.21 5.81 -38.73
N LEU A 547 -32.29 4.89 -38.40
CA LEU A 547 -31.27 4.38 -39.33
C LEU A 547 -31.89 3.57 -40.47
N ASN A 548 -32.92 2.77 -40.20
CA ASN A 548 -33.67 2.04 -41.21
C ASN A 548 -34.50 2.97 -42.10
N THR A 549 -35.04 4.05 -41.53
CA THR A 549 -35.74 5.10 -42.30
C THR A 549 -34.74 5.88 -43.17
N LEU A 550 -33.53 6.17 -42.66
CA LEU A 550 -32.44 6.79 -43.43
C LEU A 550 -31.90 5.87 -44.52
N SER A 551 -31.86 4.55 -44.29
CA SER A 551 -31.56 3.50 -45.27
C SER A 551 -32.62 3.40 -46.38
N LEU A 552 -33.91 3.54 -46.04
CA LEU A 552 -35.03 3.60 -46.99
C LEU A 552 -35.09 4.94 -47.75
N VAL A 553 -34.59 6.04 -47.17
CA VAL A 553 -34.47 7.35 -47.83
C VAL A 553 -33.24 7.42 -48.74
N THR A 554 -32.16 6.68 -48.45
CA THR A 554 -30.96 6.59 -49.31
C THR A 554 -31.11 5.60 -50.47
N THR A 555 -32.16 4.78 -50.50
CA THR A 555 -32.47 3.85 -51.60
C THR A 555 -33.51 4.39 -52.60
N ASN A 556 -33.94 5.65 -52.47
CA ASN A 556 -34.94 6.28 -53.34
C ASN A 556 -34.42 7.44 -54.23
N ASN A 557 -33.12 7.44 -54.57
CA ASN A 557 -32.59 8.27 -55.66
C ASN A 557 -31.56 7.49 -56.50
N HIS A 558 -32.04 6.73 -57.50
CA HIS A 558 -31.70 6.96 -58.91
C HIS A 558 -32.28 5.84 -59.78
N VAL A 559 -33.22 6.22 -60.67
CA VAL A 559 -33.46 5.50 -61.92
C VAL A 559 -32.57 6.16 -62.96
N GLU A 560 -31.64 5.42 -63.57
CA GLU A 560 -31.48 5.48 -65.02
C GLU A 560 -30.76 4.24 -65.57
N LYS A 561 -31.19 3.89 -66.79
CA LYS A 561 -31.01 2.64 -67.53
C LYS A 561 -29.62 2.48 -68.17
N ASP A 562 -29.32 1.22 -68.43
CA ASP A 562 -28.44 0.70 -69.50
C ASP A 562 -28.39 1.55 -70.78
N ILE A 563 -27.23 1.54 -71.46
CA ILE A 563 -27.04 0.85 -72.76
C ILE A 563 -25.63 1.14 -73.35
N ARG A 564 -24.99 0.06 -73.88
CA ARG A 564 -23.88 -0.02 -74.86
C ARG A 564 -22.47 0.31 -74.34
N ASP A 565 -21.41 -0.40 -74.74
CA ASP A 565 -21.20 -1.40 -75.79
C ASP A 565 -19.91 -2.17 -75.46
N LYS A 566 -19.85 -3.45 -75.86
CA LYS A 566 -18.73 -4.20 -76.48
C LYS A 566 -17.28 -3.77 -76.16
N LYS A 567 -16.30 -4.65 -75.96
CA LYS A 567 -16.10 -6.09 -76.21
C LYS A 567 -14.65 -6.39 -75.81
N CYS A 568 -14.40 -7.64 -75.38
CA CYS A 568 -13.16 -8.43 -75.61
C CYS A 568 -11.81 -7.86 -75.11
N ALA A 569 -10.84 -8.62 -74.63
CA ALA A 569 -10.62 -10.04 -74.40
C ALA A 569 -9.26 -10.09 -73.63
N VAL A 570 -9.16 -10.86 -72.54
CA VAL A 570 -8.38 -12.12 -72.48
C VAL A 570 -6.87 -11.92 -72.19
N VAL A 571 -6.51 -12.36 -70.97
CA VAL A 571 -5.33 -13.16 -70.56
C VAL A 571 -4.07 -12.47 -70.00
N HIS A 572 -3.84 -12.84 -68.73
CA HIS A 572 -2.68 -12.83 -67.83
C HIS A 572 -1.33 -13.35 -68.40
N PRO A 573 -0.26 -13.48 -67.59
CA PRO A 573 0.42 -12.57 -66.65
C PRO A 573 1.96 -12.61 -66.91
N VAL A 574 2.82 -12.08 -66.02
CA VAL A 574 4.11 -12.68 -65.55
C VAL A 574 4.96 -11.64 -64.78
N GLU A 575 5.64 -12.15 -63.76
CA GLU A 575 6.58 -11.54 -62.80
C GLU A 575 7.93 -11.08 -63.40
N HIS A 576 8.59 -10.13 -62.70
CA HIS A 576 9.96 -10.19 -62.14
C HIS A 576 10.77 -8.87 -62.25
N SER A 577 11.43 -8.52 -61.13
CA SER A 577 12.79 -7.92 -61.01
C SER A 577 13.00 -6.47 -61.53
N VAL A 578 13.95 -5.62 -61.15
CA VAL A 578 15.03 -5.50 -60.14
C VAL A 578 15.61 -4.06 -60.33
N GLU A 579 16.27 -3.51 -59.31
CA GLU A 579 17.36 -2.48 -59.34
C GLU A 579 17.12 -0.96 -59.55
N ASP A 580 17.70 -0.24 -58.56
CA ASP A 580 18.71 0.84 -58.67
C ASP A 580 18.36 2.33 -58.89
N LYS A 581 18.72 3.10 -57.85
CA LYS A 581 19.81 4.11 -57.80
C LYS A 581 19.51 5.62 -57.68
N ASN A 582 20.33 6.21 -56.79
CA ASN A 582 20.92 7.57 -56.79
C ASN A 582 20.03 8.75 -56.38
N ASP A 583 20.47 9.82 -55.71
CA ASP A 583 21.74 10.27 -55.10
C ASP A 583 21.38 11.54 -54.30
N LEU A 584 22.14 11.90 -53.25
CA LEU A 584 22.85 13.20 -53.12
C LEU A 584 23.34 13.47 -51.68
N GLU A 585 24.68 13.58 -51.61
CA GLU A 585 25.56 13.96 -50.51
C GLU A 585 25.59 15.49 -50.27
N VAL A 586 26.07 15.91 -49.08
CA VAL A 586 27.11 16.95 -48.80
C VAL A 586 27.61 16.68 -47.35
N GLU A 587 28.75 16.02 -47.08
CA GLU A 587 30.15 16.51 -46.92
C GLU A 587 30.33 17.71 -45.96
N ASN A 588 31.27 17.83 -45.00
CA ASN A 588 32.71 17.50 -44.93
C ASN A 588 33.18 17.60 -43.44
N LYS A 589 34.01 16.67 -42.88
CA LYS A 589 35.51 16.62 -42.79
C LYS A 589 36.12 17.58 -41.73
N ASP A 590 37.15 17.28 -40.91
CA ASP A 590 38.36 16.43 -40.96
C ASP A 590 38.80 16.04 -39.51
N THR A 591 39.11 14.79 -39.12
CA THR A 591 40.39 14.01 -39.16
C THR A 591 41.65 14.62 -38.55
N ILE A 592 42.32 13.89 -37.62
CA ILE A 592 43.77 13.56 -37.65
C ILE A 592 44.01 12.20 -36.94
N ASP A 593 44.77 11.34 -37.62
CA ASP A 593 45.26 9.99 -37.25
C ASP A 593 46.43 9.97 -36.25
N ASN A 594 46.65 8.81 -35.59
CA ASN A 594 47.88 8.02 -35.80
C ASN A 594 47.88 6.66 -35.09
N GLU A 595 48.41 5.68 -35.81
CA GLU A 595 48.52 4.25 -35.49
C GLU A 595 49.77 3.86 -34.67
N SER A 596 49.66 2.67 -34.06
CA SER A 596 50.67 1.59 -33.93
C SER A 596 51.75 1.66 -32.83
N VAL A 597 51.81 0.60 -31.99
CA VAL A 597 52.77 -0.53 -32.06
C VAL A 597 52.75 -1.33 -30.74
N SER A 598 52.77 -2.65 -30.90
CA SER A 598 52.88 -3.76 -29.93
C SER A 598 54.15 -3.78 -29.07
N LEU A 599 54.11 -4.41 -27.88
CA LEU A 599 55.05 -5.48 -27.46
C LEU A 599 54.72 -6.08 -26.07
N GLN A 600 54.94 -7.39 -25.96
CA GLN A 600 54.80 -8.24 -24.78
C GLN A 600 55.98 -8.11 -23.80
N SER A 601 55.73 -8.47 -22.53
CA SER A 601 56.46 -9.48 -21.73
C SER A 601 57.03 -9.07 -20.35
N THR A 602 56.85 -10.01 -19.41
CA THR A 602 57.66 -10.33 -18.20
C THR A 602 57.51 -9.56 -16.87
N THR A 603 57.20 -10.34 -15.83
CA THR A 603 57.41 -10.22 -14.36
C THR A 603 58.92 -10.05 -13.99
N PRO A 604 59.37 -9.80 -12.71
CA PRO A 604 58.75 -10.05 -11.38
C PRO A 604 58.98 -8.98 -10.26
N GLU A 605 58.42 -9.26 -9.07
CA GLU A 605 58.62 -8.68 -7.70
C GLU A 605 60.09 -8.33 -7.31
N PRO A 606 60.36 -7.42 -6.32
CA PRO A 606 60.29 -7.78 -4.88
C PRO A 606 60.16 -6.68 -3.76
N THR A 607 59.69 -7.14 -2.59
CA THR A 607 60.11 -6.85 -1.18
C THR A 607 60.21 -5.45 -0.54
N ASP A 608 59.39 -5.26 0.51
CA ASP A 608 59.71 -5.10 1.96
C ASP A 608 60.42 -3.82 2.50
N SER A 609 59.75 -3.09 3.41
CA SER A 609 60.41 -2.40 4.54
C SER A 609 59.50 -2.15 5.77
N LYS A 610 59.50 -3.14 6.68
CA LYS A 610 59.74 -3.06 8.15
C LYS A 610 59.39 -1.80 8.99
N LYS A 611 58.67 -2.13 10.10
CA LYS A 611 58.89 -1.84 11.55
C LYS A 611 58.22 -0.60 12.20
N LYS A 612 57.33 -0.87 13.19
CA LYS A 612 57.67 -0.90 14.64
C LYS A 612 56.51 -1.42 15.52
N ARG A 613 56.85 -2.36 16.42
CA ARG A 613 56.05 -2.91 17.54
C ARG A 613 56.21 -2.06 18.82
N LYS A 614 55.18 -2.04 19.69
CA LYS A 614 55.18 -2.10 21.19
C LYS A 614 53.77 -1.76 21.69
N LYS A 615 53.18 -2.26 22.79
CA LYS A 615 53.31 -3.41 23.70
C LYS A 615 52.03 -3.35 24.57
N LYS A 616 51.38 -4.48 24.88
CA LYS A 616 50.28 -4.59 25.88
C LYS A 616 50.76 -4.24 27.31
N PRO A 617 49.82 -3.97 28.25
CA PRO A 617 49.67 -4.93 29.35
C PRO A 617 48.22 -5.24 29.82
N LYS A 618 48.05 -6.50 30.21
CA LYS A 618 47.28 -7.16 31.30
C LYS A 618 45.95 -6.60 31.86
N LYS A 619 44.91 -7.47 31.75
CA LYS A 619 43.97 -8.02 32.77
C LYS A 619 43.64 -7.21 34.03
N LYS A 620 42.33 -7.02 34.29
CA LYS A 620 41.66 -7.45 35.54
C LYS A 620 40.14 -7.67 35.31
N GLN A 621 39.59 -8.54 36.13
CA GLN A 621 38.25 -9.15 36.16
C GLN A 621 37.58 -8.69 37.47
N SER A 622 36.24 -8.84 37.56
CA SER A 622 35.28 -8.59 38.67
C SER A 622 35.07 -7.12 39.07
N ASP A 623 33.86 -6.62 39.35
CA ASP A 623 32.56 -7.23 39.71
C ASP A 623 31.40 -6.87 38.76
#